data_AF-A0A094KV95-F1
#
_entry.id   AF-A0A094KV95-F1
#
_cell.length_a   1.000
_cell.length_b   1.000
_cell.length_c   1.000
_cell.angle_alpha   90.00
_cell.angle_beta   90.00
_cell.angle_gamma   90.00
#
_symmetry.space_group_name_H-M   'P 1'
#
loop_
_entity.id
_entity.type
_entity.pdbx_description
1 polymer ?
#
loop_
_entity_poly.entity_id
_entity_poly.type
_entity_poly.pdbx_seq_one_letter_code
_entity_poly.pdbx_strand_id
1 'polypeptide(L)'
;MKKILVLIITLTLVFALSACTAEPEIIEVEVEVEVEVEVEVESLAGTYVGYSWKGESSGVLLEDATQKVETILTIDNNGLITDAQMLFWKLSDGAWYTRQDSTSRISVDLGVDPVAATPGTSYAKGTSMFEVDTHDKMSLYSVAVGADGTVGLLIVEPVTRYQFEIKLPAGYDFSTLISAIPVDGTAGGFIPTVRTSSSGLMKPEAWTELDGDNLFSISYFDHVMTDAGVFDGLSASSTIKELLESVGVIFTGSVPNEMEVAYGRHSMGGWQGNYEAIAEYLIGKNVNDITSLVDWSVEKWDGAVNDDNFFGIDLEAGATKTAQDSADLIAGATVRMSRESTSFQRALVAAGILTEEEVIKGRF
;
A
#
# COMPACT_ATOMS: atom_id res chain seq x y z
N MET A 1 -95.63 -13.38 11.02
CA MET A 1 -94.97 -13.84 9.77
C MET A 1 -95.20 -12.96 8.53
N LYS A 2 -96.31 -12.24 8.36
CA LYS A 2 -96.49 -11.33 7.20
C LYS A 2 -95.66 -10.03 7.21
N LYS A 3 -95.08 -9.60 8.34
CA LYS A 3 -94.26 -8.37 8.42
C LYS A 3 -92.76 -8.57 8.17
N ILE A 4 -92.25 -9.80 8.28
CA ILE A 4 -90.83 -10.13 7.99
C ILE A 4 -90.62 -10.38 6.49
N LEU A 5 -91.63 -10.95 5.80
CA LEU A 5 -91.57 -11.18 4.35
C LEU A 5 -91.54 -9.87 3.54
N VAL A 6 -92.20 -8.80 4.02
CA VAL A 6 -92.18 -7.48 3.36
C VAL A 6 -90.83 -6.79 3.50
N LEU A 7 -90.11 -6.99 4.62
CA LEU A 7 -88.79 -6.39 4.83
C LEU A 7 -87.72 -7.02 3.92
N ILE A 8 -87.79 -8.33 3.69
CA ILE A 8 -86.84 -9.06 2.83
C ILE A 8 -87.06 -8.70 1.35
N ILE A 9 -88.30 -8.56 0.89
CA ILE A 9 -88.61 -8.15 -0.49
C ILE A 9 -88.12 -6.72 -0.77
N THR A 10 -88.26 -5.79 0.18
CA THR A 10 -87.78 -4.40 0.00
C THR A 10 -86.25 -4.31 0.00
N LEU A 11 -85.54 -5.13 0.79
CA LEU A 11 -84.08 -5.12 0.83
C LEU A 11 -83.44 -5.71 -0.45
N THR A 12 -84.13 -6.65 -1.11
CA THR A 12 -83.64 -7.27 -2.36
C THR A 12 -83.84 -6.36 -3.57
N LEU A 13 -84.86 -5.48 -3.55
CA LEU A 13 -85.12 -4.52 -4.64
C LEU A 13 -84.12 -3.34 -4.66
N VAL A 14 -83.54 -2.97 -3.52
CA VAL A 14 -82.56 -1.87 -3.44
C VAL A 14 -81.18 -2.28 -3.99
N PHE A 15 -80.81 -3.57 -3.91
CA PHE A 15 -79.55 -4.07 -4.47
C PHE A 15 -79.60 -4.37 -5.98
N ALA A 16 -80.78 -4.44 -6.59
CA ALA A 16 -80.93 -4.71 -8.03
C ALA A 16 -80.96 -3.44 -8.92
N LEU A 17 -81.00 -2.23 -8.34
CA LEU A 17 -81.07 -0.96 -9.09
C LEU A 17 -79.75 -0.18 -9.17
N SER A 18 -78.66 -0.69 -8.59
CA SER A 18 -77.33 -0.04 -8.66
C SER A 18 -76.37 -0.73 -9.64
N ALA A 19 -76.83 -1.74 -10.39
CA ALA A 19 -76.02 -2.48 -11.34
C ALA A 19 -76.78 -2.68 -12.67
N CYS A 20 -76.94 -1.59 -13.44
CA CYS A 20 -77.10 -1.59 -14.90
C CYS A 20 -77.44 -0.18 -15.41
N THR A 21 -76.43 0.63 -15.70
CA THR A 21 -76.42 1.50 -16.88
C THR A 21 -74.99 1.54 -17.37
N ALA A 22 -74.74 0.73 -18.40
CA ALA A 22 -73.54 0.74 -19.20
C ALA A 22 -73.63 1.86 -20.24
N GLU A 23 -72.53 2.55 -20.48
CA GLU A 23 -72.26 3.36 -21.67
C GLU A 23 -70.75 3.31 -21.92
N PRO A 24 -70.33 3.47 -23.19
CA PRO A 24 -70.00 2.42 -24.13
C PRO A 24 -68.62 1.77 -23.92
N GLU A 25 -68.51 0.51 -24.32
CA GLU A 25 -67.28 -0.28 -24.40
C GLU A 25 -66.32 0.35 -25.42
N ILE A 26 -65.36 1.15 -24.94
CA ILE A 26 -64.11 1.38 -25.63
C ILE A 26 -63.24 0.17 -25.31
N ILE A 27 -62.82 -0.55 -26.35
CA ILE A 27 -61.83 -1.62 -26.23
C ILE A 27 -60.51 -0.94 -25.81
N GLU A 28 -60.30 -0.76 -24.51
CA GLU A 28 -58.97 -0.57 -23.97
C GLU A 28 -58.30 -1.94 -24.01
N VAL A 29 -57.52 -2.15 -25.06
CA VAL A 29 -56.41 -3.08 -25.00
C VAL A 29 -55.55 -2.58 -23.84
N GLU A 30 -55.56 -3.28 -22.71
CA GLU A 30 -54.46 -3.21 -21.74
C GLU A 30 -53.21 -3.68 -22.49
N VAL A 31 -52.62 -2.76 -23.25
CA VAL A 31 -51.19 -2.79 -23.45
C VAL A 31 -50.68 -2.46 -22.06
N GLU A 32 -50.20 -3.46 -21.34
CA GLU A 32 -49.13 -3.22 -20.37
C GLU A 32 -48.04 -2.50 -21.17
N VAL A 33 -48.12 -1.18 -21.20
CA VAL A 33 -46.97 -0.37 -21.49
C VAL A 33 -46.14 -0.57 -20.24
N GLU A 34 -45.22 -1.53 -20.31
CA GLU A 34 -43.96 -1.41 -19.59
C GLU A 34 -43.42 -0.04 -19.99
N VAL A 35 -43.81 0.99 -19.25
CA VAL A 35 -43.01 2.19 -19.16
C VAL A 35 -41.81 1.70 -18.42
N GLU A 36 -40.80 1.22 -19.16
CA GLU A 36 -39.42 1.33 -18.72
C GLU A 36 -39.26 2.80 -18.36
N VAL A 37 -39.50 3.12 -17.09
CA VAL A 37 -38.87 4.27 -16.49
C VAL A 37 -37.40 3.90 -16.55
N GLU A 38 -36.73 4.34 -17.62
CA GLU A 38 -35.29 4.57 -17.55
C GLU A 38 -35.14 5.53 -16.37
N VAL A 39 -34.95 4.95 -15.18
CA VAL A 39 -34.27 5.65 -14.11
C VAL A 39 -32.96 6.00 -14.77
N GLU A 40 -32.77 7.28 -15.09
CA GLU A 40 -31.48 7.82 -15.47
C GLU A 40 -30.60 7.52 -14.25
N VAL A 41 -29.97 6.34 -14.25
CA VAL A 41 -28.89 6.03 -13.34
C VAL A 41 -27.85 7.04 -13.78
N GLU A 42 -27.67 8.11 -12.99
CA GLU A 42 -26.59 9.05 -13.24
C GLU A 42 -25.34 8.20 -13.44
N SER A 43 -24.80 8.25 -14.66
CA SER A 43 -23.69 7.41 -15.01
C SER A 43 -22.54 7.75 -14.08
N LEU A 44 -22.00 6.72 -13.42
CA LEU A 44 -20.78 6.85 -12.61
C LEU A 44 -19.53 6.92 -13.49
N ALA A 45 -19.67 6.96 -14.82
CA ALA A 45 -18.53 6.95 -15.72
C ALA A 45 -17.78 8.28 -15.66
N GLY A 46 -16.49 8.19 -15.34
CA GLY A 46 -15.65 9.37 -15.24
C GLY A 46 -14.30 9.07 -14.62
N THR A 47 -13.47 10.12 -14.54
CA THR A 47 -12.21 10.11 -13.80
C THR A 47 -12.32 11.04 -12.61
N TYR A 48 -12.07 10.51 -11.42
CA TYR A 48 -12.30 11.19 -10.15
C TYR A 48 -11.02 11.22 -9.33
N VAL A 49 -10.78 12.35 -8.66
CA VAL A 49 -9.54 12.60 -7.91
C VAL A 49 -9.87 12.94 -6.47
N GLY A 50 -9.22 12.23 -5.54
CA GLY A 50 -9.33 12.48 -4.11
C GLY A 50 -7.97 12.67 -3.45
N TYR A 51 -7.95 13.43 -2.36
CA TYR A 51 -6.72 13.83 -1.67
C TYR A 51 -6.76 13.55 -0.17
N SER A 52 -5.63 13.17 0.39
CA SER A 52 -5.34 13.28 1.83
C SER A 52 -4.04 14.05 1.99
N TRP A 53 -3.90 14.87 3.04
CA TRP A 53 -2.71 15.70 3.18
C TRP A 53 -2.25 15.88 4.62
N LYS A 54 -0.97 16.21 4.75
CA LYS A 54 -0.33 16.37 6.06
C LYS A 54 -0.86 17.60 6.77
N GLY A 55 -1.31 17.40 8.01
CA GLY A 55 -1.81 18.47 8.88
C GLY A 55 -3.30 18.74 8.73
N GLU A 56 -4.00 17.96 7.89
CA GLU A 56 -5.45 18.06 7.72
C GLU A 56 -6.21 18.05 9.05
N SER A 57 -5.86 17.12 9.96
CA SER A 57 -6.47 17.01 11.29
C SER A 57 -6.21 18.20 12.22
N SER A 58 -5.26 19.05 11.85
CA SER A 58 -4.91 20.28 12.57
C SER A 58 -5.37 21.54 11.82
N GLY A 59 -6.23 21.40 10.80
CA GLY A 59 -6.81 22.50 10.06
C GLY A 59 -5.91 23.09 8.96
N VAL A 60 -4.82 22.42 8.60
CA VAL A 60 -3.98 22.85 7.46
C VAL A 60 -4.79 22.68 6.17
N LEU A 61 -4.78 23.69 5.30
CA LEU A 61 -5.41 23.60 3.99
C LEU A 61 -4.55 22.77 3.03
N LEU A 62 -5.18 22.12 2.04
CA LEU A 62 -4.45 21.32 1.04
C LEU A 62 -3.41 22.15 0.28
N GLU A 63 -3.69 23.43 0.01
CA GLU A 63 -2.76 24.35 -0.67
C GLU A 63 -1.52 24.69 0.16
N ASP A 64 -1.62 24.61 1.49
CA ASP A 64 -0.54 24.84 2.44
C ASP A 64 0.21 23.55 2.81
N ALA A 65 -0.25 22.39 2.33
CA ALA A 65 0.31 21.11 2.69
C ALA A 65 1.70 20.90 2.05
N THR A 66 2.59 20.28 2.81
CA THR A 66 3.94 19.90 2.32
C THR A 66 4.02 18.46 1.82
N GLN A 67 2.96 17.68 2.05
CA GLN A 67 2.84 16.29 1.64
C GLN A 67 1.36 15.98 1.39
N LYS A 68 1.08 15.20 0.34
CA LYS A 68 -0.27 14.72 0.04
C LYS A 68 -0.24 13.32 -0.60
N VAL A 69 -1.30 12.56 -0.38
CA VAL A 69 -1.64 11.37 -1.15
C VAL A 69 -2.78 11.75 -2.08
N GLU A 70 -2.68 11.35 -3.34
CA GLU A 70 -3.66 11.57 -4.39
C GLU A 70 -4.12 10.21 -4.92
N THR A 71 -5.42 9.99 -5.01
CA THR A 71 -6.01 8.82 -5.67
C THR A 71 -6.77 9.29 -6.90
N ILE A 72 -6.54 8.63 -8.04
CA ILE A 72 -7.22 8.87 -9.31
C ILE A 72 -7.92 7.56 -9.69
N LEU A 73 -9.23 7.60 -9.87
CA LEU A 73 -10.03 6.44 -10.29
C LEU A 73 -10.68 6.74 -11.63
N THR A 74 -10.66 5.78 -12.55
CA THR A 74 -11.56 5.77 -13.70
C THR A 74 -12.62 4.70 -13.48
N ILE A 75 -13.88 5.11 -13.53
CA ILE A 75 -15.04 4.26 -13.25
C ILE A 75 -15.87 4.16 -14.54
N ASP A 76 -16.48 3.01 -14.79
CA ASP A 76 -17.43 2.82 -15.89
C ASP A 76 -18.89 3.15 -15.49
N ASN A 77 -19.83 3.02 -16.45
CA ASN A 77 -21.24 3.33 -16.20
C ASN A 77 -21.87 2.48 -15.08
N ASN A 78 -21.31 1.30 -14.78
CA ASN A 78 -21.85 0.34 -13.80
C ASN A 78 -21.16 0.46 -12.43
N GLY A 79 -20.27 1.44 -12.24
CA GLY A 79 -19.50 1.58 -11.02
C GLY A 79 -18.27 0.66 -10.96
N LEU A 80 -17.87 0.02 -12.06
CA LEU A 80 -16.65 -0.79 -12.11
C LEU A 80 -15.43 0.12 -12.23
N ILE A 81 -14.44 -0.05 -11.36
CA ILE A 81 -13.14 0.63 -11.49
C ILE A 81 -12.39 0.00 -12.66
N THR A 82 -12.17 0.75 -13.73
CA THR A 82 -11.43 0.30 -14.92
C THR A 82 -9.96 0.72 -14.89
N ASP A 83 -9.63 1.76 -14.13
CA ASP A 83 -8.26 2.22 -13.91
C ASP A 83 -8.15 2.86 -12.52
N ALA A 84 -6.99 2.69 -11.89
CA ALA A 84 -6.70 3.26 -10.58
C ALA A 84 -5.23 3.68 -10.51
N GLN A 85 -4.98 4.84 -9.91
CA GLN A 85 -3.63 5.33 -9.63
C GLN A 85 -3.60 5.98 -8.26
N MET A 86 -2.50 5.81 -7.54
CA MET A 86 -2.25 6.52 -6.31
C MET A 86 -0.85 7.16 -6.34
N LEU A 87 -0.72 8.37 -5.80
CA LEU A 87 0.51 9.17 -5.82
C LEU A 87 0.80 9.75 -4.44
N PHE A 88 2.00 9.51 -3.89
CA PHE A 88 2.46 10.17 -2.66
C PHE A 88 3.42 11.31 -3.03
N TRP A 89 2.89 12.52 -2.97
CA TRP A 89 3.61 13.75 -3.21
C TRP A 89 4.28 14.30 -1.96
N LYS A 90 5.49 14.83 -2.13
CA LYS A 90 6.21 15.63 -1.13
C LYS A 90 6.78 16.89 -1.76
N LEU A 91 6.72 17.99 -1.02
CA LEU A 91 7.32 19.25 -1.40
C LEU A 91 8.77 19.29 -0.88
N SER A 92 9.73 19.49 -1.78
CA SER A 92 11.12 19.85 -1.43
C SER A 92 11.58 20.99 -2.31
N ASP A 93 12.22 21.98 -1.70
CA ASP A 93 12.79 23.13 -2.43
C ASP A 93 11.79 23.84 -3.37
N GLY A 94 10.53 23.89 -2.95
CA GLY A 94 9.44 24.52 -3.71
C GLY A 94 8.88 23.70 -4.87
N ALA A 95 9.37 22.48 -5.10
CA ALA A 95 8.89 21.57 -6.13
C ALA A 95 8.26 20.31 -5.53
N TRP A 96 7.14 19.89 -6.11
CA TRP A 96 6.50 18.62 -5.79
C TRP A 96 7.19 17.48 -6.53
N TYR A 97 7.51 16.41 -5.81
CA TYR A 97 7.97 15.14 -6.38
C TYR A 97 7.16 14.00 -5.77
N THR A 98 7.08 12.89 -6.49
CA THR A 98 6.44 11.66 -6.00
C THR A 98 7.47 10.81 -5.27
N ARG A 99 7.08 10.17 -4.16
CA ARG A 99 7.93 9.20 -3.46
C ARG A 99 8.07 7.88 -4.22
N GLN A 100 7.23 7.67 -5.24
CA GLN A 100 7.34 6.57 -6.17
C GLN A 100 8.37 6.78 -7.29
N ASP A 101 8.95 7.98 -7.41
CA ASP A 101 10.07 8.17 -8.31
C ASP A 101 11.25 7.30 -7.84
N SER A 102 11.47 6.21 -8.57
CA SER A 102 12.47 5.20 -8.27
C SER A 102 13.86 5.57 -8.82
N THR A 103 13.98 6.70 -9.52
CA THR A 103 15.25 7.19 -10.07
C THR A 103 16.28 7.35 -8.96
N SER A 104 17.44 6.71 -9.16
CA SER A 104 18.56 6.78 -8.23
C SER A 104 19.86 7.01 -8.99
N ARG A 105 20.74 7.84 -8.43
CA ARG A 105 22.13 7.95 -8.87
C ARG A 105 22.99 7.33 -7.78
N ILE A 106 23.65 6.24 -8.12
CA ILE A 106 24.45 5.47 -7.18
C ILE A 106 25.88 5.36 -7.73
N SER A 107 26.85 5.68 -6.89
CA SER A 107 28.26 5.38 -7.12
C SER A 107 28.78 4.47 -6.00
N VAL A 108 29.80 3.68 -6.32
CA VAL A 108 30.38 2.70 -5.40
C VAL A 108 31.90 2.84 -5.42
N ASP A 109 32.50 2.93 -4.24
CA ASP A 109 33.95 2.83 -4.05
C ASP A 109 34.29 1.54 -3.29
N LEU A 110 34.64 0.49 -4.05
CA LEU A 110 35.06 -0.80 -3.48
C LEU A 110 36.44 -0.74 -2.78
N GLY A 111 37.13 0.40 -2.82
CA GLY A 111 38.32 0.66 -2.01
C GLY A 111 38.00 1.04 -0.56
N VAL A 112 36.76 1.46 -0.28
CA VAL A 112 36.30 1.78 1.08
C VAL A 112 35.94 0.50 1.82
N ASP A 113 36.29 0.43 3.10
CA ASP A 113 35.77 -0.58 4.01
C ASP A 113 34.59 0.02 4.79
N PRO A 114 33.39 -0.58 4.72
CA PRO A 114 32.22 -0.05 5.40
C PRO A 114 32.41 -0.12 6.92
N VAL A 115 31.89 0.89 7.62
CA VAL A 115 31.92 0.99 9.08
C VAL A 115 30.51 1.20 9.56
N ALA A 116 30.09 0.41 10.54
CA ALA A 116 28.76 0.52 11.12
C ALA A 116 28.50 1.93 11.66
N ALA A 117 27.27 2.43 11.49
CA ALA A 117 26.79 3.59 12.19
C ALA A 117 26.75 3.34 13.70
N THR A 118 26.74 4.38 14.52
CA THR A 118 26.27 4.27 15.91
C THR A 118 24.75 4.37 15.88
N PRO A 119 23.98 3.37 16.36
CA PRO A 119 22.52 3.43 16.35
C PRO A 119 21.97 4.21 17.55
N GLY A 120 20.65 4.17 17.75
CA GLY A 120 20.00 4.79 18.90
C GLY A 120 19.88 6.32 18.89
N THR A 121 19.66 6.87 20.10
CA THR A 121 19.46 8.31 20.33
C THR A 121 20.70 9.16 20.03
N SER A 122 21.88 8.59 20.22
CA SER A 122 23.20 9.20 19.92
C SER A 122 23.68 8.91 18.50
N TYR A 123 22.74 8.72 17.56
CA TYR A 123 23.04 8.31 16.20
C TYR A 123 24.19 9.08 15.56
N ALA A 124 25.16 8.32 15.04
CA ALA A 124 26.23 8.81 14.20
C ALA A 124 26.30 7.97 12.93
N LYS A 125 26.34 8.63 11.77
CA LYS A 125 26.49 7.96 10.48
C LYS A 125 27.83 7.22 10.43
N GLY A 126 27.84 5.99 9.93
CA GLY A 126 29.04 5.23 9.66
C GLY A 126 29.69 5.60 8.32
N THR A 127 30.59 4.73 7.86
CA THR A 127 31.24 4.86 6.54
C THR A 127 30.58 3.89 5.57
N SER A 128 30.16 4.40 4.42
CA SER A 128 29.48 3.65 3.36
C SER A 128 30.39 3.55 2.13
N MET A 129 30.42 2.39 1.48
CA MET A 129 31.03 2.22 0.14
C MET A 129 30.17 2.84 -0.96
N PHE A 130 28.87 3.04 -0.69
CA PHE A 130 27.89 3.55 -1.64
C PHE A 130 27.56 5.02 -1.37
N GLU A 131 27.54 5.82 -2.41
CA GLU A 131 26.89 7.14 -2.39
C GLU A 131 25.58 7.03 -3.15
N VAL A 132 24.46 7.29 -2.47
CA VAL A 132 23.11 7.10 -3.02
C VAL A 132 22.36 8.42 -2.96
N ASP A 133 22.08 8.97 -4.13
CA ASP A 133 21.22 10.14 -4.36
C ASP A 133 19.89 9.66 -4.97
N THR A 134 18.81 9.75 -4.18
CA THR A 134 17.45 9.34 -4.55
C THR A 134 16.43 9.98 -3.62
N HIS A 135 15.19 10.10 -4.09
CA HIS A 135 14.07 10.64 -3.31
C HIS A 135 13.59 9.70 -2.19
N ASP A 136 13.81 8.39 -2.34
CA ASP A 136 13.43 7.41 -1.33
C ASP A 136 14.38 6.20 -1.35
N LYS A 137 14.79 5.71 -0.19
CA LYS A 137 15.71 4.56 -0.08
C LYS A 137 15.01 3.26 0.33
N MET A 138 13.68 3.27 0.50
CA MET A 138 12.94 2.08 0.93
C MET A 138 13.12 0.94 -0.05
N SER A 139 13.43 -0.24 0.49
CA SER A 139 13.65 -1.46 -0.28
C SER A 139 14.72 -1.35 -1.36
N LEU A 140 15.60 -0.36 -1.30
CA LEU A 140 16.67 -0.19 -2.29
C LEU A 140 17.71 -1.30 -2.12
N TYR A 141 18.15 -1.89 -3.22
CA TYR A 141 19.41 -2.61 -3.26
C TYR A 141 20.33 -2.01 -4.33
N SER A 142 21.63 -2.20 -4.16
CA SER A 142 22.64 -1.86 -5.17
C SER A 142 23.79 -2.85 -5.10
N VAL A 143 24.35 -3.23 -6.24
CA VAL A 143 25.44 -4.20 -6.35
C VAL A 143 26.46 -3.75 -7.38
N ALA A 144 27.74 -4.01 -7.11
CA ALA A 144 28.83 -3.80 -8.06
C ALA A 144 29.87 -4.91 -7.89
N VAL A 145 30.53 -5.30 -8.99
CA VAL A 145 31.64 -6.26 -8.98
C VAL A 145 32.84 -5.62 -9.65
N GLY A 146 33.92 -5.42 -8.88
CA GLY A 146 35.17 -4.88 -9.38
C GLY A 146 35.92 -5.85 -10.29
N ALA A 147 36.83 -5.31 -11.10
CA ALA A 147 37.67 -6.09 -12.02
C ALA A 147 38.52 -7.19 -11.34
N ASP A 148 38.80 -7.06 -10.04
CA ASP A 148 39.52 -8.04 -9.23
C ASP A 148 38.62 -9.15 -8.65
N GLY A 149 37.31 -9.07 -8.88
CA GLY A 149 36.31 -9.97 -8.33
C GLY A 149 35.80 -9.60 -6.93
N THR A 150 36.17 -8.43 -6.41
CA THR A 150 35.59 -7.88 -5.17
C THR A 150 34.13 -7.48 -5.43
N VAL A 151 33.21 -7.90 -4.56
CA VAL A 151 31.77 -7.58 -4.66
C VAL A 151 31.38 -6.62 -3.55
N GLY A 152 30.66 -5.56 -3.89
CA GLY A 152 29.94 -4.73 -2.93
C GLY A 152 28.45 -4.92 -3.13
N LEU A 153 27.72 -5.17 -2.04
CA LEU A 153 26.25 -5.25 -2.03
C LEU A 153 25.70 -4.34 -0.94
N LEU A 154 24.69 -3.56 -1.28
CA LEU A 154 23.90 -2.71 -0.41
C LEU A 154 22.45 -3.19 -0.44
N ILE A 155 21.83 -3.30 0.73
CA ILE A 155 20.40 -3.57 0.89
C ILE A 155 19.85 -2.65 1.98
N VAL A 156 18.74 -1.95 1.71
CA VAL A 156 18.06 -1.16 2.72
C VAL A 156 17.00 -2.00 3.40
N GLU A 157 17.29 -2.40 4.64
CA GLU A 157 16.45 -3.32 5.39
C GLU A 157 15.15 -2.61 5.87
N PRO A 158 13.98 -3.21 5.59
CA PRO A 158 12.68 -2.53 5.73
C PRO A 158 12.23 -2.25 7.17
N VAL A 159 12.70 -3.00 8.16
CA VAL A 159 12.24 -2.93 9.55
C VAL A 159 13.05 -1.90 10.34
N THR A 160 14.37 -1.97 10.28
CA THR A 160 15.31 -1.06 10.96
C THR A 160 15.50 0.26 10.20
N ARG A 161 15.30 0.24 8.86
CA ARG A 161 15.57 1.37 7.96
C ARG A 161 17.04 1.76 7.89
N TYR A 162 17.93 0.79 8.05
CA TYR A 162 19.36 0.98 7.80
C TYR A 162 19.76 0.47 6.42
N GLN A 163 20.76 1.13 5.86
CA GLN A 163 21.53 0.66 4.73
C GLN A 163 22.53 -0.37 5.25
N PHE A 164 22.29 -1.65 4.97
CA PHE A 164 23.21 -2.74 5.24
C PHE A 164 24.10 -2.97 4.03
N GLU A 165 25.41 -3.07 4.28
CA GLU A 165 26.41 -3.26 3.24
C GLU A 165 27.30 -4.46 3.54
N ILE A 166 27.61 -5.25 2.53
CA ILE A 166 28.64 -6.27 2.62
C ILE A 166 29.68 -6.08 1.52
N LYS A 167 30.94 -6.21 1.91
CA LYS A 167 32.09 -6.24 1.02
C LYS A 167 32.68 -7.64 1.01
N LEU A 168 32.62 -8.31 -0.13
CA LEU A 168 33.14 -9.65 -0.32
C LEU A 168 34.47 -9.55 -1.09
N PRO A 169 35.61 -9.89 -0.49
CA PRO A 169 36.91 -9.75 -1.15
C PRO A 169 37.06 -10.74 -2.31
N ALA A 170 38.00 -10.45 -3.20
CA ALA A 170 38.42 -11.39 -4.24
C ALA A 170 38.74 -12.78 -3.66
N GLY A 171 38.15 -13.82 -4.24
CA GLY A 171 38.32 -15.21 -3.79
C GLY A 171 37.43 -15.64 -2.63
N TYR A 172 36.44 -14.83 -2.25
CA TYR A 172 35.41 -15.21 -1.27
C TYR A 172 34.69 -16.52 -1.65
N ASP A 173 34.33 -17.32 -0.65
CA ASP A 173 33.57 -18.55 -0.85
C ASP A 173 32.06 -18.23 -0.98
N PHE A 174 31.59 -18.06 -2.21
CA PHE A 174 30.18 -17.77 -2.50
C PHE A 174 29.22 -18.92 -2.22
N SER A 175 29.71 -20.11 -1.83
CA SER A 175 28.86 -21.18 -1.30
C SER A 175 28.50 -21.00 0.17
N THR A 176 29.06 -19.99 0.84
CA THR A 176 28.70 -19.60 2.20
C THR A 176 27.19 -19.33 2.28
N LEU A 177 26.54 -19.89 3.30
CA LEU A 177 25.11 -19.69 3.55
C LEU A 177 24.85 -18.29 4.10
N ILE A 178 23.72 -17.71 3.75
CA ILE A 178 23.26 -16.42 4.28
C ILE A 178 23.14 -16.48 5.80
N SER A 179 22.70 -17.60 6.37
CA SER A 179 22.62 -17.81 7.84
C SER A 179 23.96 -17.66 8.57
N ALA A 180 25.08 -17.78 7.86
CA ALA A 180 26.41 -17.66 8.46
C ALA A 180 26.95 -16.23 8.43
N ILE A 181 26.24 -15.29 7.81
CA ILE A 181 26.64 -13.89 7.67
C ILE A 181 25.88 -13.04 8.70
N PRO A 182 26.55 -12.49 9.71
CA PRO A 182 25.90 -11.71 10.74
C PRO A 182 25.48 -10.33 10.23
N VAL A 183 24.55 -9.69 10.94
CA VAL A 183 24.08 -8.31 10.71
C VAL A 183 24.39 -7.37 11.90
N ASP A 184 25.10 -7.87 12.91
CA ASP A 184 25.48 -7.19 14.16
C ASP A 184 26.54 -6.07 14.00
N GLY A 185 26.82 -5.65 12.76
CA GLY A 185 27.81 -4.63 12.44
C GLY A 185 29.27 -5.08 12.56
N THR A 186 29.53 -6.37 12.74
CA THR A 186 30.89 -6.91 12.73
C THR A 186 31.49 -6.98 11.31
N ALA A 187 32.82 -6.91 11.23
CA ALA A 187 33.54 -7.01 9.97
C ALA A 187 33.33 -8.39 9.33
N GLY A 188 32.97 -8.41 8.04
CA GLY A 188 32.64 -9.63 7.30
C GLY A 188 31.16 -10.01 7.32
N GLY A 189 30.33 -9.27 8.08
CA GLY A 189 28.88 -9.33 8.01
C GLY A 189 28.25 -8.30 7.07
N PHE A 190 26.92 -8.23 7.10
CA PHE A 190 26.16 -7.09 6.61
C PHE A 190 26.27 -5.96 7.63
N ILE A 191 26.93 -4.88 7.25
CA ILE A 191 27.29 -3.76 8.12
C ILE A 191 26.27 -2.62 7.93
N PRO A 192 25.52 -2.21 8.98
CA PRO A 192 24.55 -1.12 8.88
C PRO A 192 25.26 0.25 8.95
N THR A 193 25.49 0.88 7.79
CA THR A 193 26.34 2.08 7.67
C THR A 193 25.57 3.39 7.80
N VAL A 194 24.31 3.43 7.37
CA VAL A 194 23.51 4.68 7.28
C VAL A 194 22.07 4.45 7.69
N ARG A 195 21.56 5.27 8.61
CA ARG A 195 20.11 5.32 8.89
C ARG A 195 19.40 6.07 7.76
N THR A 196 18.54 5.38 7.03
CA THR A 196 17.76 5.94 5.91
C THR A 196 16.48 6.63 6.36
N SER A 197 15.92 6.22 7.51
CA SER A 197 14.76 6.87 8.15
C SER A 197 14.78 6.65 9.66
N SER A 198 14.24 7.60 10.43
CA SER A 198 14.01 7.45 11.87
C SER A 198 12.70 6.72 12.21
N SER A 199 11.92 6.36 11.20
CA SER A 199 10.61 5.71 11.33
C SER A 199 10.67 4.18 11.23
N GLY A 200 11.84 3.55 11.41
CA GLY A 200 11.94 2.10 11.50
C GLY A 200 11.04 1.56 12.60
N LEU A 201 10.46 0.39 12.37
CA LEU A 201 9.67 -0.33 13.36
C LEU A 201 10.59 -0.83 14.49
N MET A 202 11.76 -1.38 14.12
CA MET A 202 12.83 -1.70 15.05
C MET A 202 13.84 -0.55 15.08
N LYS A 203 14.26 -0.16 16.28
CA LYS A 203 15.24 0.92 16.50
C LYS A 203 16.28 0.44 17.51
N PRO A 204 17.29 -0.33 17.07
CA PRO A 204 18.34 -0.79 17.97
C PRO A 204 19.02 0.40 18.65
N GLU A 205 19.32 0.30 19.93
CA GLU A 205 20.20 1.23 20.64
C GLU A 205 21.66 0.76 20.59
N ALA A 206 21.88 -0.53 20.33
CA ALA A 206 23.17 -1.13 19.99
C ALA A 206 23.03 -2.26 18.95
N TRP A 207 24.05 -2.49 18.12
CA TRP A 207 24.01 -3.57 17.12
C TRP A 207 24.06 -4.97 17.72
N THR A 208 24.54 -5.09 18.97
CA THR A 208 24.51 -6.36 19.71
C THR A 208 23.08 -6.85 20.00
N GLU A 209 22.07 -6.01 19.81
CA GLU A 209 20.66 -6.43 19.86
C GLU A 209 20.29 -7.35 18.69
N LEU A 210 21.11 -7.38 17.62
CA LEU A 210 20.96 -8.25 16.45
C LEU A 210 21.96 -9.43 16.49
N ASP A 211 22.57 -9.71 17.64
CA ASP A 211 23.54 -10.80 17.78
C ASP A 211 22.88 -12.15 17.43
N GLY A 212 23.44 -12.84 16.44
CA GLY A 212 22.94 -14.13 15.97
C GLY A 212 21.90 -14.04 14.85
N ASP A 213 21.48 -12.82 14.48
CA ASP A 213 20.62 -12.61 13.31
C ASP A 213 21.43 -12.58 12.02
N ASN A 214 20.71 -12.79 10.91
CA ASN A 214 21.19 -12.59 9.54
C ASN A 214 20.21 -11.66 8.79
N LEU A 215 20.51 -11.37 7.52
CA LEU A 215 19.74 -10.45 6.70
C LEU A 215 18.22 -10.76 6.63
N PHE A 216 17.84 -12.03 6.80
CA PHE A 216 16.43 -12.48 6.74
C PHE A 216 15.90 -12.95 8.12
N SER A 217 16.52 -12.52 9.22
CA SER A 217 16.04 -12.87 10.58
C SER A 217 16.14 -11.75 11.62
N ILE A 218 16.40 -10.51 11.22
CA ILE A 218 16.35 -9.30 12.06
C ILE A 218 14.97 -9.12 12.69
N SER A 219 13.91 -9.49 11.97
CA SER A 219 12.53 -9.35 12.44
C SER A 219 11.63 -10.47 11.96
N TYR A 220 10.51 -10.64 12.65
CA TYR A 220 9.45 -11.54 12.18
C TYR A 220 8.81 -11.08 10.85
N PHE A 221 9.01 -9.82 10.47
CA PHE A 221 8.54 -9.25 9.19
C PHE A 221 9.52 -9.42 8.03
N ASP A 222 10.67 -10.08 8.22
CA ASP A 222 11.67 -10.18 7.15
C ASP A 222 11.21 -11.05 5.97
N HIS A 223 10.17 -11.85 6.16
CA HIS A 223 9.48 -12.58 5.08
C HIS A 223 9.05 -11.64 3.94
N VAL A 224 8.78 -10.36 4.22
CA VAL A 224 8.49 -9.31 3.22
C VAL A 224 9.61 -9.16 2.18
N MET A 225 10.85 -9.44 2.55
CA MET A 225 11.96 -9.44 1.60
C MET A 225 11.90 -10.65 0.68
N THR A 226 11.51 -11.82 1.20
CA THR A 226 11.65 -13.12 0.53
C THR A 226 10.38 -13.69 -0.07
N ASP A 227 9.23 -13.07 0.19
CA ASP A 227 7.93 -13.54 -0.33
C ASP A 227 7.58 -12.91 -1.69
N ALA A 228 8.31 -11.85 -2.09
CA ALA A 228 8.10 -11.15 -3.35
C ALA A 228 9.36 -10.41 -3.86
N GLY A 229 9.38 -10.14 -5.16
CA GLY A 229 10.42 -9.34 -5.81
C GLY A 229 11.71 -10.12 -6.09
N VAL A 230 12.84 -9.40 -6.14
CA VAL A 230 14.13 -9.98 -6.56
C VAL A 230 14.73 -10.97 -5.56
N PHE A 231 14.19 -11.07 -4.34
CA PHE A 231 14.64 -12.03 -3.32
C PHE A 231 13.61 -13.14 -3.08
N ASP A 232 12.58 -13.23 -3.92
CA ASP A 232 11.55 -14.27 -3.83
C ASP A 232 12.17 -15.68 -3.76
N GLY A 233 11.75 -16.45 -2.75
CA GLY A 233 12.20 -17.83 -2.52
C GLY A 233 13.59 -17.97 -1.87
N LEU A 234 14.31 -16.86 -1.61
CA LEU A 234 15.54 -16.92 -0.83
C LEU A 234 15.24 -17.19 0.65
N SER A 235 16.21 -17.79 1.34
CA SER A 235 16.11 -18.07 2.77
C SER A 235 17.48 -18.01 3.43
N ALA A 236 17.52 -18.15 4.76
CA ALA A 236 18.77 -18.30 5.50
C ALA A 236 19.63 -19.50 5.01
N SER A 237 18.99 -20.52 4.40
CA SER A 237 19.68 -21.69 3.83
C SER A 237 20.17 -21.51 2.40
N SER A 238 19.84 -20.37 1.77
CA SER A 238 20.41 -19.99 0.48
C SER A 238 21.86 -19.55 0.64
N THR A 239 22.60 -19.62 -0.45
CA THR A 239 24.00 -19.21 -0.56
C THR A 239 24.12 -17.73 -0.92
N ILE A 240 25.28 -17.13 -0.63
CA ILE A 240 25.60 -15.77 -1.08
C ILE A 240 25.61 -15.67 -2.61
N LYS A 241 25.98 -16.75 -3.31
CA LYS A 241 25.85 -16.83 -4.76
C LYS A 241 24.40 -16.62 -5.22
N GLU A 242 23.44 -17.35 -4.64
CA GLU A 242 22.02 -17.24 -5.00
C GLU A 242 21.49 -15.82 -4.73
N LEU A 243 21.87 -15.21 -3.60
CA LEU A 243 21.53 -13.82 -3.30
C LEU A 243 22.06 -12.83 -4.34
N LEU A 244 23.31 -13.00 -4.77
CA LEU A 244 23.94 -12.11 -5.75
C LEU A 244 23.38 -12.33 -7.17
N GLU A 245 23.10 -13.57 -7.56
CA GLU A 245 22.45 -13.90 -8.83
C GLU A 245 21.04 -13.29 -8.91
N SER A 246 20.31 -13.25 -7.80
CA SER A 246 18.97 -12.67 -7.74
C SER A 246 18.94 -11.15 -8.01
N VAL A 247 20.05 -10.46 -7.71
CA VAL A 247 20.25 -9.02 -8.03
C VAL A 247 21.02 -8.78 -9.32
N GLY A 248 21.24 -9.84 -10.12
CA GLY A 248 21.78 -9.74 -11.48
C GLY A 248 23.28 -9.97 -11.62
N VAL A 249 23.99 -10.39 -10.56
CA VAL A 249 25.40 -10.79 -10.68
C VAL A 249 25.48 -12.10 -11.46
N ILE A 250 26.31 -12.12 -12.51
CA ILE A 250 26.53 -13.33 -13.31
C ILE A 250 27.83 -13.98 -12.83
N PHE A 251 27.80 -15.30 -12.59
CA PHE A 251 28.98 -16.07 -12.22
C PHE A 251 29.52 -16.91 -13.38
N THR A 252 30.85 -16.89 -13.57
CA THR A 252 31.56 -17.88 -14.38
C THR A 252 32.19 -18.91 -13.45
N GLY A 253 31.50 -20.03 -13.23
CA GLY A 253 31.87 -20.99 -12.19
C GLY A 253 31.60 -20.43 -10.79
N SER A 254 32.66 -20.23 -9.99
CA SER A 254 32.60 -19.64 -8.65
C SER A 254 33.09 -18.19 -8.60
N VAL A 255 33.41 -17.59 -9.74
CA VAL A 255 33.94 -16.23 -9.82
C VAL A 255 32.84 -15.30 -10.36
N PRO A 256 32.52 -14.20 -9.65
CA PRO A 256 31.57 -13.21 -10.15
C PRO A 256 32.20 -12.44 -11.33
N ASN A 257 31.42 -12.21 -12.37
CA ASN A 257 31.84 -11.39 -13.50
C ASN A 257 31.85 -9.92 -13.10
N GLU A 258 32.86 -9.18 -13.57
CA GLU A 258 32.91 -7.71 -13.44
C GLU A 258 31.60 -7.10 -13.93
N MET A 259 31.05 -6.18 -13.14
CA MET A 259 29.85 -5.43 -13.49
C MET A 259 29.92 -4.02 -12.93
N GLU A 260 29.50 -3.07 -13.76
CA GLU A 260 29.17 -1.73 -13.32
C GLU A 260 28.05 -1.77 -12.27
N VAL A 261 27.93 -0.69 -11.51
CA VAL A 261 26.87 -0.57 -10.49
C VAL A 261 25.48 -0.81 -11.10
N ALA A 262 24.76 -1.76 -10.53
CA ALA A 262 23.36 -2.02 -10.82
C ALA A 262 22.55 -1.83 -9.55
N TYR A 263 21.31 -1.37 -9.69
CA TYR A 263 20.43 -1.14 -8.54
C TYR A 263 18.98 -1.40 -8.90
N GLY A 264 18.17 -1.58 -7.86
CA GLY A 264 16.74 -1.79 -8.00
C GLY A 264 16.04 -1.70 -6.67
N ARG A 265 14.82 -2.23 -6.63
CA ARG A 265 14.03 -2.35 -5.40
C ARG A 265 13.72 -3.82 -5.16
N HIS A 266 13.85 -4.27 -3.91
CA HIS A 266 13.43 -5.60 -3.47
C HIS A 266 12.02 -5.56 -2.87
N SER A 267 11.52 -6.71 -2.41
CA SER A 267 10.14 -6.86 -1.95
C SER A 267 9.17 -6.39 -3.05
N MET A 268 8.08 -5.73 -2.68
CA MET A 268 7.15 -5.09 -3.62
C MET A 268 7.60 -3.70 -4.08
N GLY A 269 8.90 -3.44 -4.29
CA GLY A 269 9.30 -2.23 -4.99
C GLY A 269 9.23 -0.90 -4.21
N GLY A 270 9.15 -0.93 -2.87
CA GLY A 270 9.04 0.28 -2.05
C GLY A 270 7.69 1.00 -2.22
N TRP A 271 7.67 2.34 -2.16
CA TRP A 271 6.40 3.09 -2.34
C TRP A 271 5.73 2.84 -3.69
N GLN A 272 6.52 2.65 -4.74
CA GLN A 272 6.00 2.42 -6.08
C GLN A 272 5.17 1.14 -6.12
N GLY A 273 5.77 -0.02 -5.87
CA GLY A 273 5.03 -1.27 -5.99
C GLY A 273 3.97 -1.45 -4.90
N ASN A 274 4.11 -0.83 -3.72
CA ASN A 274 3.02 -0.79 -2.74
C ASN A 274 1.77 -0.07 -3.31
N TYR A 275 1.94 1.05 -4.03
CA TYR A 275 0.82 1.81 -4.59
C TYR A 275 0.29 1.21 -5.90
N GLU A 276 1.16 0.55 -6.68
CA GLU A 276 0.75 -0.27 -7.82
C GLU A 276 -0.12 -1.45 -7.35
N ALA A 277 0.25 -2.14 -6.26
CA ALA A 277 -0.57 -3.22 -5.70
C ALA A 277 -1.95 -2.75 -5.20
N ILE A 278 -2.05 -1.54 -4.63
CA ILE A 278 -3.35 -0.96 -4.27
C ILE A 278 -4.18 -0.69 -5.54
N ALA A 279 -3.56 -0.12 -6.57
CA ALA A 279 -4.22 0.12 -7.85
C ALA A 279 -4.72 -1.19 -8.49
N GLU A 280 -3.86 -2.20 -8.58
CA GLU A 280 -4.20 -3.53 -9.10
C GLU A 280 -5.34 -4.20 -8.32
N TYR A 281 -5.36 -4.05 -6.99
CA TYR A 281 -6.46 -4.54 -6.16
C TYR A 281 -7.80 -3.86 -6.47
N LEU A 282 -7.78 -2.55 -6.73
CA LEU A 282 -8.97 -1.75 -7.00
C LEU A 282 -9.54 -2.02 -8.41
N ILE A 283 -8.70 -2.27 -9.40
CA ILE A 283 -9.14 -2.53 -10.78
C ILE A 283 -10.04 -3.78 -10.82
N GLY A 284 -11.21 -3.63 -11.45
CA GLY A 284 -12.23 -4.69 -11.53
C GLY A 284 -13.13 -4.81 -10.30
N LYS A 285 -12.99 -3.92 -9.30
CA LYS A 285 -13.92 -3.84 -8.17
C LYS A 285 -15.06 -2.88 -8.47
N ASN A 286 -16.23 -3.17 -7.90
CA ASN A 286 -17.35 -2.24 -7.94
C ASN A 286 -17.25 -1.27 -6.76
N VAL A 287 -17.37 0.03 -7.03
CA VAL A 287 -17.30 1.08 -6.02
C VAL A 287 -18.42 1.04 -4.99
N ASN A 288 -19.53 0.38 -5.29
CA ASN A 288 -20.61 0.14 -4.33
C ASN A 288 -20.25 -0.97 -3.31
N ASP A 289 -19.32 -1.87 -3.67
CA ASP A 289 -18.89 -2.96 -2.80
C ASP A 289 -17.67 -2.59 -1.96
N ILE A 290 -16.87 -1.61 -2.41
CA ILE A 290 -15.62 -1.19 -1.76
C ILE A 290 -15.60 0.32 -1.59
N THR A 291 -16.03 0.78 -0.43
CA THR A 291 -16.04 2.20 -0.06
C THR A 291 -14.87 2.61 0.84
N SER A 292 -13.98 1.66 1.19
CA SER A 292 -12.75 1.93 1.94
C SER A 292 -11.66 0.90 1.63
N LEU A 293 -10.39 1.31 1.76
CA LEU A 293 -9.22 0.41 1.69
C LEU A 293 -8.94 -0.32 3.02
N VAL A 294 -9.62 0.10 4.10
CA VAL A 294 -9.48 -0.47 5.43
C VAL A 294 -10.76 -1.22 5.80
N ASP A 295 -10.61 -2.40 6.38
CA ASP A 295 -11.73 -3.12 6.97
C ASP A 295 -11.97 -2.63 8.40
N TRP A 296 -12.93 -1.71 8.54
CA TRP A 296 -13.30 -1.11 9.82
C TRP A 296 -14.15 -2.01 10.70
N SER A 297 -14.60 -3.17 10.21
CA SER A 297 -15.43 -4.10 11.00
C SER A 297 -14.64 -4.84 12.09
N VAL A 298 -13.31 -4.70 12.10
CA VAL A 298 -12.44 -5.34 13.08
C VAL A 298 -12.46 -4.57 14.40
N GLU A 299 -12.92 -5.24 15.46
CA GLU A 299 -13.13 -4.70 16.82
C GLU A 299 -11.92 -3.91 17.39
N LYS A 300 -10.68 -4.27 17.02
CA LYS A 300 -9.48 -3.53 17.45
C LYS A 300 -9.42 -2.07 16.96
N TRP A 301 -10.19 -1.71 15.94
CA TRP A 301 -10.26 -0.36 15.36
C TRP A 301 -11.52 0.42 15.72
N ASP A 302 -12.50 -0.23 16.36
CA ASP A 302 -13.81 0.33 16.71
C ASP A 302 -13.69 1.60 17.58
N GLY A 303 -12.71 1.63 18.49
CA GLY A 303 -12.45 2.80 19.35
C GLY A 303 -11.70 3.95 18.68
N ALA A 304 -11.19 3.77 17.46
CA ALA A 304 -10.43 4.80 16.73
C ALA A 304 -11.30 5.65 15.79
N VAL A 305 -12.56 5.28 15.60
CA VAL A 305 -13.56 6.03 14.82
C VAL A 305 -14.55 6.67 15.80
N ASN A 306 -14.71 7.99 15.74
CA ASN A 306 -15.63 8.73 16.61
C ASN A 306 -16.23 9.93 15.86
N ASP A 307 -17.11 10.68 16.52
CA ASP A 307 -17.82 11.82 15.94
C ASP A 307 -16.90 12.93 15.38
N ASP A 308 -15.62 12.94 15.74
CA ASP A 308 -14.60 13.85 15.19
C ASP A 308 -13.84 13.23 13.98
N ASN A 309 -14.12 11.99 13.59
CA ASN A 309 -13.55 11.24 12.45
C ASN A 309 -12.01 11.25 12.36
N PHE A 310 -11.32 11.33 13.50
CA PHE A 310 -9.88 11.17 13.60
C PHE A 310 -9.54 9.89 14.36
N PHE A 311 -8.50 9.18 13.89
CA PHE A 311 -7.77 8.20 14.70
C PHE A 311 -7.36 8.86 16.02
N GLY A 312 -8.18 8.64 17.05
CA GLY A 312 -7.95 9.13 18.39
C GLY A 312 -6.83 8.34 19.06
N ILE A 313 -5.78 9.06 19.43
CA ILE A 313 -4.85 8.77 20.54
C ILE A 313 -3.84 7.62 20.28
N ASP A 314 -2.61 7.83 20.76
CA ASP A 314 -1.43 6.96 20.67
C ASP A 314 -1.66 5.50 21.10
N LEU A 315 -2.20 4.67 20.20
CA LEU A 315 -2.06 3.22 20.26
C LEU A 315 -1.09 2.76 19.17
N GLU A 316 -0.18 1.88 19.55
CA GLU A 316 0.85 1.30 18.69
C GLU A 316 0.16 0.75 17.44
N ALA A 317 0.39 1.42 16.31
CA ALA A 317 -0.23 1.09 15.02
C ALA A 317 0.36 -0.22 14.50
N GLY A 318 -0.01 -1.33 15.12
CA GLY A 318 0.17 -2.66 14.56
C GLY A 318 -0.61 -2.76 13.26
N ALA A 319 -0.07 -3.49 12.29
CA ALA A 319 -0.65 -3.74 10.97
C ALA A 319 -2.17 -3.62 10.96
N THR A 320 -2.67 -2.56 10.31
CA THR A 320 -4.08 -2.42 10.01
C THR A 320 -4.47 -3.66 9.23
N LYS A 321 -5.47 -4.42 9.68
CA LYS A 321 -6.15 -5.33 8.76
C LYS A 321 -6.80 -4.42 7.73
N THR A 322 -6.08 -4.17 6.65
CA THR A 322 -6.66 -3.61 5.45
C THR A 322 -7.56 -4.67 4.82
N ALA A 323 -8.28 -4.36 3.75
CA ALA A 323 -8.96 -5.41 2.99
C ALA A 323 -8.01 -6.54 2.51
N GLN A 324 -6.69 -6.35 2.67
CA GLN A 324 -5.62 -7.35 2.58
C GLN A 324 -4.71 -7.28 3.83
N ASP A 325 -3.93 -8.31 4.13
CA ASP A 325 -2.96 -8.23 5.24
C ASP A 325 -1.80 -7.30 4.84
N SER A 326 -1.75 -6.08 5.40
CA SER A 326 -0.79 -5.06 4.94
C SER A 326 0.64 -5.50 5.18
N ALA A 327 0.90 -6.31 6.22
CA ALA A 327 2.23 -6.81 6.52
C ALA A 327 2.73 -7.82 5.47
N ASP A 328 1.83 -8.63 4.92
CA ASP A 328 2.17 -9.79 4.12
C ASP A 328 1.94 -9.58 2.61
N LEU A 329 1.14 -8.59 2.18
CA LEU A 329 0.62 -8.52 0.80
C LEU A 329 0.75 -7.20 0.03
N ILE A 330 0.85 -6.04 0.70
CA ILE A 330 0.86 -4.72 0.01
C ILE A 330 1.91 -3.80 0.57
N ALA A 331 2.03 -3.73 1.90
CA ALA A 331 2.87 -2.76 2.54
C ALA A 331 4.12 -3.48 3.00
N GLY A 332 5.18 -3.45 2.19
CA GLY A 332 6.51 -3.64 2.71
C GLY A 332 6.74 -2.68 3.88
N ALA A 333 6.53 -3.16 5.11
CA ALA A 333 6.68 -2.52 6.40
C ALA A 333 6.14 -1.08 6.65
N THR A 334 5.39 -0.39 5.74
CA THR A 334 5.23 1.09 5.92
C THR A 334 4.03 1.85 5.35
N VAL A 335 3.11 1.27 4.57
CA VAL A 335 1.95 2.04 4.10
C VAL A 335 0.92 2.17 5.23
N ARG A 336 0.72 3.41 5.69
CA ARG A 336 -0.28 3.74 6.70
C ARG A 336 -1.64 3.92 6.04
N MET A 337 -2.27 2.80 5.72
CA MET A 337 -3.43 2.71 4.84
C MET A 337 -4.62 3.62 5.18
N SER A 338 -4.65 4.19 6.38
CA SER A 338 -5.59 5.23 6.76
C SER A 338 -5.57 6.45 5.83
N ARG A 339 -4.41 7.02 5.47
CA ARG A 339 -4.37 8.25 4.62
C ARG A 339 -4.62 7.94 3.15
N GLU A 340 -4.14 6.79 2.68
CA GLU A 340 -4.46 6.28 1.35
C GLU A 340 -5.98 6.03 1.23
N SER A 341 -6.60 5.41 2.25
CA SER A 341 -8.05 5.23 2.32
C SER A 341 -8.81 6.56 2.29
N THR A 342 -8.36 7.59 3.03
CA THR A 342 -8.98 8.92 2.98
C THR A 342 -8.96 9.50 1.57
N SER A 343 -7.82 9.40 0.87
CA SER A 343 -7.72 9.89 -0.51
C SER A 343 -8.61 9.10 -1.47
N PHE A 344 -8.74 7.79 -1.30
CA PHE A 344 -9.64 6.94 -2.07
C PHE A 344 -11.12 7.28 -1.80
N GLN A 345 -11.53 7.41 -0.54
CA GLN A 345 -12.88 7.82 -0.16
C GLN A 345 -13.26 9.17 -0.77
N ARG A 346 -12.33 10.13 -0.81
CA ARG A 346 -12.57 11.41 -1.48
C ARG A 346 -12.67 11.33 -2.99
N ALA A 347 -12.04 10.35 -3.63
CA ALA A 347 -12.30 10.09 -5.05
C ALA A 347 -13.74 9.57 -5.24
N LEU A 348 -14.26 8.79 -4.29
CA LEU A 348 -15.67 8.36 -4.29
C LEU A 348 -16.63 9.52 -3.97
N VAL A 349 -16.23 10.48 -3.12
CA VAL A 349 -16.99 11.73 -2.92
C VAL A 349 -17.07 12.53 -4.22
N ALA A 350 -15.96 12.66 -4.93
CA ALA A 350 -15.93 13.34 -6.24
C ALA A 350 -16.81 12.62 -7.29
N ALA A 351 -17.01 11.30 -7.14
CA ALA A 351 -17.91 10.50 -7.96
C ALA A 351 -19.38 10.54 -7.51
N GLY A 352 -19.71 11.24 -6.42
CA GLY A 352 -21.08 11.32 -5.89
C GLY A 352 -21.55 10.06 -5.15
N ILE A 353 -20.64 9.12 -4.87
CA ILE A 353 -20.94 7.83 -4.22
C ILE A 353 -20.96 7.98 -2.69
N LEU A 354 -20.05 8.79 -2.16
CA LEU A 354 -19.97 9.15 -0.76
C LEU A 354 -20.20 10.65 -0.58
N THR A 355 -20.53 11.05 0.63
CA THR A 355 -20.48 12.44 1.10
C THR A 355 -19.18 12.69 1.87
N GLU A 356 -18.75 13.95 1.98
CA GLU A 356 -17.55 14.29 2.76
C GLU A 356 -17.72 13.93 4.26
N GLU A 357 -18.95 13.88 4.78
CA GLU A 357 -19.24 13.46 6.15
C GLU A 357 -18.94 11.97 6.38
N GLU A 358 -18.99 11.15 5.33
CA GLU A 358 -18.66 9.72 5.35
C GLU A 358 -17.16 9.44 5.21
N VAL A 359 -16.34 10.46 4.92
CA VAL A 359 -14.88 10.30 4.79
C VAL A 359 -14.24 10.14 6.16
N ILE A 360 -13.50 9.03 6.33
CA ILE A 360 -12.70 8.79 7.53
C ILE A 360 -11.33 9.44 7.32
N LYS A 361 -10.98 10.42 8.18
CA LYS A 361 -9.71 11.16 8.07
C LYS A 361 -8.60 10.39 8.76
N GLY A 362 -7.75 9.79 7.94
CA GLY A 362 -6.62 8.99 8.35
C GLY A 362 -5.46 9.83 8.90
N ARG A 363 -4.59 9.18 9.67
CA ARG A 363 -3.33 9.77 10.11
C ARG A 363 -2.38 9.88 8.92
N PHE A 364 -1.87 11.08 8.66
CA PHE A 364 -0.85 11.33 7.65
C PHE A 364 0.56 10.93 8.10
#